data_AF-A0A1I1GJH0-F1
#
_entry.id   AF-A0A1I1GJH0-F1
#
_cell.length_a   1.000
_cell.length_b   1.000
_cell.length_c   1.000
_cell.angle_alpha   90.00
_cell.angle_beta   90.00
_cell.angle_gamma   90.00
#
_symmetry.space_group_name_H-M   'P 1'
#
loop_
_entity.id
_entity.type
_entity.pdbx_description
1 polymer ?
#
loop_
_entity_poly.entity_id
_entity_poly.type
_entity_poly.pdbx_seq_one_letter_code
_entity_poly.pdbx_strand_id
1 'polypeptide(L)' 'MATAKLCKQGDSIVLIIPATEADNVSLDKEYFVRIDGNGNISLITKLDNPFKTAKPGEFYEKDVWTGQV' A
#
# COMPACT_ATOMS: atom_id res chain seq x y z
N MET A 1 -8.30 -6.46 -15.78
CA MET A 1 -8.00 -5.04 -16.08
C MET A 1 -9.30 -4.28 -16.16
N ALA A 2 -9.77 -3.84 -15.00
CA ALA A 2 -10.91 -2.94 -14.90
C ALA A 2 -10.47 -1.47 -15.07
N THR A 3 -11.45 -0.59 -15.21
CA THR A 3 -11.23 0.86 -15.19
C THR A 3 -11.51 1.39 -13.79
N ALA A 4 -10.75 2.38 -13.35
CA ALA A 4 -10.97 3.09 -12.09
C ALA A 4 -11.41 4.53 -12.38
N LYS A 5 -12.23 5.10 -11.51
CA LYS A 5 -12.74 6.48 -11.65
C LYS A 5 -12.11 7.38 -10.60
N LEU A 6 -11.65 8.55 -11.03
CA LEU A 6 -11.25 9.64 -10.13
C LEU A 6 -12.44 10.58 -9.90
N CYS A 7 -12.69 10.91 -8.64
CA CYS A 7 -13.75 11.84 -8.23
C CYS A 7 -13.18 12.92 -7.31
N LYS A 8 -13.64 14.16 -7.45
CA LYS A 8 -13.31 15.23 -6.50
C LYS A 8 -14.26 15.16 -5.30
N GLN A 9 -13.71 15.15 -4.09
CA GLN A 9 -14.46 15.20 -2.83
C GLN A 9 -13.85 16.29 -1.94
N GLY A 10 -14.54 17.42 -1.82
CA GLY A 10 -13.97 18.61 -1.20
C GLY A 10 -12.69 19.04 -1.91
N ASP A 11 -11.61 19.20 -1.15
CA ASP A 11 -10.26 19.52 -1.66
C ASP A 11 -9.41 18.27 -1.96
N SER A 12 -10.01 17.08 -1.90
CA SER A 12 -9.33 15.81 -2.15
C SER A 12 -9.77 15.14 -3.46
N ILE A 13 -8.90 14.29 -4.00
CA ILE A 13 -9.21 13.39 -5.11
C ILE A 13 -9.33 11.96 -4.57
N VAL A 14 -10.43 11.29 -4.91
CA VAL A 14 -10.73 9.91 -4.51
C VAL A 14 -10.57 9.01 -5.73
N LEU A 15 -9.81 7.93 -5.57
CA LEU A 15 -9.69 6.85 -6.54
C LEU A 15 -10.67 5.72 -6.19
N ILE A 16 -11.64 5.48 -7.06
CA ILE A 16 -12.63 4.42 -6.89
C ILE A 16 -12.14 3.19 -7.65
N ILE A 17 -11.71 2.18 -6.89
CA ILE A 17 -11.24 0.89 -7.41
C ILE A 17 -12.43 -0.09 -7.41
N PRO A 18 -12.73 -0.76 -8.52
CA PRO A 18 -13.75 -1.82 -8.55
C PRO A 18 -13.41 -2.94 -7.57
N ALA A 19 -14.42 -3.44 -6.85
CA ALA A 19 -14.22 -4.48 -5.82
C ALA A 19 -13.46 -5.71 -6.35
N THR A 20 -13.72 -6.11 -7.59
CA THR A 20 -13.07 -7.25 -8.26
C THR A 20 -11.55 -7.12 -8.42
N GLU A 21 -11.01 -5.89 -8.38
CA GLU A 21 -9.57 -5.63 -8.47
C GLU A 21 -8.99 -5.24 -7.08
N ALA A 22 -9.85 -5.10 -6.06
CA ALA A 22 -9.49 -4.68 -4.71
C ALA A 22 -9.32 -5.86 -3.73
N ASP A 23 -9.42 -7.12 -4.18
CA ASP A 23 -9.33 -8.31 -3.33
C ASP A 23 -8.05 -8.37 -2.46
N ASN A 24 -6.95 -7.77 -2.92
CA ASN A 24 -5.68 -7.70 -2.20
C ASN A 24 -5.39 -6.31 -1.59
N VAL A 25 -6.35 -5.38 -1.66
CA VAL A 25 -6.23 -4.03 -1.09
C VAL A 25 -6.95 -4.01 0.25
N SER A 26 -6.19 -3.78 1.33
CA SER A 26 -6.74 -3.70 2.68
C SER A 26 -7.23 -2.27 2.95
N LEU A 27 -8.49 -2.12 3.32
CA LEU A 27 -9.07 -0.81 3.66
C LEU A 27 -8.60 -0.28 5.03
N ASP A 28 -8.02 -1.14 5.85
CA ASP A 28 -7.56 -0.80 7.21
C ASP A 28 -6.09 -0.33 7.25
N LYS A 29 -5.41 -0.32 6.10
CA LYS A 29 -3.99 0.05 6.00
C LYS A 29 -3.81 1.41 5.34
N GLU A 30 -2.79 2.14 5.79
CA GLU A 30 -2.30 3.32 5.09
C GLU A 30 -1.42 2.92 3.90
N TYR A 31 -1.44 3.74 2.86
CA TYR A 31 -0.64 3.55 1.65
C TYR A 31 0.16 4.80 1.34
N PHE A 32 1.40 4.63 0.91
CA PHE A 32 2.13 5.67 0.21
C PHE A 32 1.62 5.77 -1.22
N VAL A 33 1.33 7.00 -1.66
CA VAL A 33 0.93 7.30 -3.03
C VAL A 33 2.13 7.87 -3.78
N ARG A 34 2.48 7.25 -4.90
CA ARG A 34 3.48 7.78 -5.83
C ARG A 34 2.86 7.98 -7.20
N ILE A 35 3.06 9.15 -7.77
CA ILE A 35 2.72 9.45 -9.16
C ILE A 35 4.04 9.62 -9.91
N ASP A 36 4.28 8.82 -10.93
CA ASP A 36 5.48 8.93 -11.76
C ASP A 36 5.30 9.95 -12.90
N GLY A 37 6.39 10.24 -13.64
CA GLY A 37 6.35 11.19 -14.76
C GLY A 37 5.51 10.75 -15.95
N ASN A 38 5.10 9.48 -16.01
CA ASN A 38 4.22 8.93 -17.04
C ASN A 38 2.74 8.95 -16.60
N GLY A 39 2.46 9.45 -15.39
CA GLY A 39 1.11 9.49 -14.83
C GLY A 39 0.65 8.17 -14.21
N ASN A 40 1.53 7.19 -14.01
CA ASN A 40 1.19 5.97 -13.31
C ASN A 40 1.04 6.26 -11.81
N ILE A 41 -0.04 5.77 -11.22
CA ILE A 41 -0.31 5.87 -9.79
C ILE A 41 0.03 4.53 -9.15
N SER A 42 0.98 4.55 -8.22
CA SER A 42 1.32 3.38 -7.39
C SER A 42 0.85 3.59 -5.97
N LEU A 43 0.11 2.60 -5.45
CA LEU A 43 -0.26 2.49 -4.03
C LEU A 43 0.65 1.46 -3.39
N ILE A 44 1.46 1.90 -2.41
CA ILE A 44 2.45 1.04 -1.74
C ILE A 44 2.03 0.94 -0.27
N THR A 45 1.70 -0.26 0.19
CA THR A 45 1.27 -0.49 1.58
C THR A 45 2.33 0.02 2.54
N LYS A 46 1.94 0.89 3.47
CA LYS A 46 2.80 1.32 4.57
C LYS A 46 2.87 0.18 5.57
N LEU A 47 4.05 -0.43 5.69
CA LEU A 47 4.31 -1.39 6.74
C LEU A 47 4.40 -0.65 8.07
N ASP A 48 3.72 -1.16 9.08
CA ASP A 48 3.93 -0.71 10.45
C ASP A 48 5.38 -0.96 10.84
N ASN A 49 5.95 -0.05 11.64
CA ASN A 49 7.31 -0.21 12.13
C ASN A 49 7.41 -1.51 12.95
N PRO A 50 8.11 -2.55 12.45
CA PRO A 50 8.20 -3.82 13.17
C PRO A 50 9.02 -3.69 14.46
N PHE A 51 9.81 -2.61 14.58
CA PHE A 51 10.62 -2.29 15.75
C PHE A 51 9.88 -1.44 16.78
N LYS A 52 8.58 -1.16 16.63
CA LYS A 52 7.83 -0.29 17.54
C LYS A 52 7.84 -0.77 19.00
N THR A 53 7.95 -2.08 19.21
CA THR A 53 8.02 -2.71 20.55
C THR A 53 9.40 -3.29 20.87
N ALA A 54 10.39 -3.10 20.00
CA ALA A 54 11.69 -3.75 20.13
C ALA A 54 12.58 -3.01 21.12
N LYS A 55 13.33 -3.78 21.92
CA LYS A 55 14.32 -3.23 22.84
C LYS A 55 15.65 -3.01 22.11
N PRO A 56 16.41 -1.96 22.47
CA PRO A 56 17.75 -1.76 21.94
C PRO A 56 18.62 -3.01 22.16
N GLY A 57 19.13 -3.60 21.07
CA GLY A 57 19.98 -4.79 21.11
C GLY A 57 19.28 -6.14 20.87
N GLU A 58 17.96 -6.15 20.61
CA GLU A 58 17.28 -7.37 20.16
C GLU A 58 17.66 -7.73 18.72
N PHE A 59 18.08 -8.98 18.51
CA PHE A 59 18.34 -9.54 17.19
C PHE A 59 17.03 -10.05 16.56
N TYR A 60 16.84 -9.76 15.28
CA TYR A 60 15.75 -10.33 14.49
C TYR A 60 16.24 -11.60 13.82
N GLU A 61 15.44 -12.65 13.88
CA GLU A 61 15.60 -13.74 12.91
C GLU A 61 15.36 -13.16 11.52
N LYS A 62 16.23 -13.50 10.56
CA LYS A 62 16.04 -13.05 9.17
C LYS A 62 14.70 -13.59 8.69
N ASP A 63 13.78 -12.70 8.36
CA ASP A 63 12.65 -13.04 7.50
C ASP A 63 13.24 -13.54 6.19
N VAL A 64 13.27 -14.86 6.02
CA VAL A 64 13.60 -15.48 4.74
C VAL A 64 12.46 -15.08 3.82
N TRP A 65 12.73 -14.14 2.91
CA TRP A 65 11.83 -13.80 1.82
C TRP A 65 11.66 -15.05 0.94
N THR A 66 10.69 -15.91 1.27
CA THR A 66 10.24 -17.00 0.40
C THR A 66 9.43 -16.37 -0.71
N GLY A 67 10.12 -15.72 -1.63
CA GLY A 67 9.54 -15.31 -2.90
C GLY A 67 9.04 -16.59 -3.56
N GLN A 68 7.73 -16.81 -3.55
CA GLN A 68 7.12 -17.83 -4.39
C GLN A 68 7.40 -17.41 -5.84
N VAL A 69 8.21 -18.25 -6.47
CA VAL A 69 8.48 -18.32 -7.91
C VAL A 69 7.21 -18.76 -8.64
#